data_AF-A0A973R1Z1-F1
#
_entry.id   AF-A0A973R1Z1-F1
#
_cell.length_a   1.000
_cell.length_b   1.000
_cell.length_c   1.000
_cell.angle_alpha   90.00
_cell.angle_beta   90.00
_cell.angle_gamma   90.00
#
_symmetry.space_group_name_H-M   'P 1'
#
loop_
_entity.id
_entity.type
_entity.pdbx_description
1 polymer ?
#
loop_
_entity_poly.entity_id
_entity_poly.type
_entity_poly.pdbx_seq_one_letter_code
_entity_poly.pdbx_strand_id
1 'polypeptide(L)' 'MLRVKEVADRLRVHPATVYRWIADGRLPAVRYGKPVAPGQSIKGSGGSIRIPEEALTAPDLAAPDAA' A
#
# COMPACT_ATOMS: atom_id res chain seq x y z
N MET A 1 -10.77 -0.20 6.08
CA MET A 1 -9.65 -1.00 5.52
C MET A 1 -9.90 -1.21 4.03
N LEU A 2 -9.04 -0.63 3.21
CA LEU A 2 -9.13 -0.61 1.75
C LEU A 2 -8.28 -1.73 1.14
N ARG A 3 -8.68 -2.23 -0.04
CA ARG A 3 -7.85 -3.13 -0.83
C ARG A 3 -6.80 -2.36 -1.61
N VAL A 4 -5.76 -3.06 -2.06
CA VAL A 4 -4.71 -2.49 -2.93
C VAL A 4 -5.30 -1.79 -4.16
N LYS A 5 -6.33 -2.38 -4.79
CA LYS A 5 -7.01 -1.76 -5.92
C LYS A 5 -7.69 -0.45 -5.54
N GLU A 6 -8.48 -0.42 -4.48
CA GLU A 6 -9.14 0.81 -4.02
C GLU A 6 -8.14 1.91 -3.67
N VAL A 7 -7.00 1.55 -3.07
CA VAL A 7 -5.91 2.50 -2.81
C VAL A 7 -5.29 3.00 -4.11
N ALA A 8 -5.03 2.11 -5.06
CA ALA A 8 -4.49 2.45 -6.37
C ALA A 8 -5.43 3.40 -7.13
N ASP A 9 -6.73 3.12 -7.13
CA ASP A 9 -7.77 3.97 -7.75
C ASP A 9 -7.86 5.34 -7.06
N ARG A 10 -7.86 5.38 -5.72
CA ARG A 10 -7.95 6.63 -4.94
C ARG A 10 -6.73 7.53 -5.14
N LEU A 11 -5.54 6.94 -5.22
CA LEU A 11 -4.29 7.66 -5.44
C LEU A 11 -3.95 7.83 -6.93
N ARG A 12 -4.77 7.28 -7.84
CA ARG A 12 -4.53 7.24 -9.30
C ARG A 12 -3.14 6.70 -9.67
N VAL A 13 -2.68 5.68 -8.95
CA VAL A 13 -1.40 5.00 -9.22
C VAL A 13 -1.65 3.57 -9.67
N HIS A 14 -0.66 2.97 -10.34
CA HIS A 14 -0.74 1.56 -10.66
C HIS A 14 -0.68 0.70 -9.36
N PRO A 15 -1.43 -0.41 -9.24
CA PRO A 15 -1.36 -1.30 -8.07
C PRO A 15 0.06 -1.77 -7.73
N ALA A 16 0.92 -1.90 -8.74
CA ALA A 16 2.34 -2.21 -8.56
C ALA A 16 3.07 -1.18 -7.67
N THR A 17 2.77 0.11 -7.83
CA THR A 17 3.31 1.19 -6.99
C THR A 17 2.87 1.03 -5.54
N VAL A 18 1.61 0.64 -5.31
CA VAL A 18 1.09 0.39 -3.96
C VAL A 18 1.81 -0.80 -3.32
N TYR A 19 1.99 -1.92 -4.03
CA TYR A 19 2.78 -3.04 -3.52
C TYR A 19 4.21 -2.63 -3.18
N ARG A 20 4.83 -1.79 -4.03
CA ARG A 20 6.17 -1.26 -3.80
C ARG A 20 6.23 -0.45 -2.52
N TRP A 21 5.29 0.46 -2.29
CA TRP A 21 5.25 1.25 -1.05
C TRP A 21 5.05 0.42 0.20
N ILE A 22 4.25 -0.64 0.13
CA ILE A 22 4.09 -1.56 1.26
C ILE A 22 5.39 -2.33 1.49
N ALA A 23 6.04 -2.80 0.43
CA ALA A 23 7.34 -3.47 0.52
C ALA A 23 8.43 -2.52 1.04
N ASP A 24 8.39 -1.23 0.71
CA ASP A 24 9.30 -0.22 1.23
C ASP A 24 8.96 0.24 2.66
N GLY A 25 7.83 -0.21 3.22
CA GLY A 25 7.36 0.25 4.54
C GLY A 25 6.73 1.63 4.56
N ARG A 26 6.59 2.28 3.40
CA ARG A 26 5.96 3.60 3.26
C ARG A 26 4.45 3.55 3.44
N LEU A 27 3.85 2.38 3.22
CA LEU A 27 2.42 2.16 3.40
C LEU A 27 2.16 0.97 4.34
N PRO A 28 1.57 1.19 5.54
CA PRO A 28 1.22 0.10 6.43
C PRO A 28 0.13 -0.77 5.78
N ALA A 29 0.33 -2.08 5.83
CA ALA A 29 -0.65 -3.03 5.33
C ALA A 29 -0.77 -4.23 6.25
N VAL A 30 -1.96 -4.84 6.25
CA VAL A 30 -2.28 -6.04 7.01
C VAL A 30 -2.65 -7.15 6.03
N ARG A 31 -2.01 -8.31 6.16
CA ARG A 31 -2.29 -9.50 5.36
C ARG A 31 -2.69 -10.63 6.29
N TYR A 32 -3.90 -11.17 6.11
CA TYR A 32 -4.46 -12.24 6.97
C TYR A 32 -4.37 -11.94 8.48
N GLY A 33 -4.62 -10.68 8.87
CA GLY A 33 -4.54 -10.25 10.27
C GLY A 33 -3.11 -10.04 10.81
N LYS A 34 -2.07 -10.23 9.99
CA LYS A 34 -0.68 -9.94 10.35
C LYS A 34 -0.21 -8.65 9.67
N PRO A 35 0.45 -7.72 10.37
CA PRO A 35 1.06 -6.56 9.73
C PRO A 35 2.16 -7.04 8.76
N VAL A 36 2.20 -6.43 7.59
CA VAL A 36 3.25 -6.64 6.60
C VAL A 36 4.44 -5.80 7.04
N ALA A 37 5.58 -6.45 7.27
CA ALA A 37 6.80 -5.75 7.62
C ALA A 37 7.44 -5.09 6.39
N PRO A 38 8.13 -3.94 6.56
CA PRO A 38 8.99 -3.39 5.52
C PRO A 38 10.04 -4.42 5.08
N GLY A 39 10.35 -4.45 3.79
CA GLY A 39 11.25 -5.39 3.15
C GLY A 39 10.63 -6.77 2.86
N GLN A 40 9.39 -7.01 3.28
CA GLN A 40 8.74 -8.30 3.01
C GLN A 40 8.28 -8.37 1.55
N SER A 41 8.81 -9.32 0.80
CA SER A 41 8.37 -9.60 -0.57
C SER A 41 6.92 -10.09 -0.57
N ILE A 42 5.99 -9.19 -0.91
CA ILE A 42 4.57 -9.49 -0.99
C ILE A 42 4.24 -10.13 -2.34
N LYS A 43 4.78 -11.33 -2.60
CA LYS A 43 4.35 -12.15 -3.74
C LYS A 43 3.01 -12.81 -3.39
N GLY A 44 1.94 -12.44 -4.09
CA GLY A 44 0.64 -13.11 -3.98
C GLY A 44 -0.55 -12.23 -4.32
N SER A 45 -1.68 -12.86 -4.59
CA SER A 45 -2.96 -12.24 -4.98
C SER A 45 -3.37 -11.14 -3.99
N GLY A 46 -3.43 -9.89 -4.46
CA GLY A 46 -3.78 -8.69 -3.67
C GLY A 46 -5.14 -8.69 -2.96
N GLY A 47 -5.96 -9.72 -3.16
CA GLY A 47 -7.25 -9.87 -2.49
C GLY A 47 -7.15 -9.99 -0.96
N SER A 48 -5.99 -10.38 -0.43
CA SER A 48 -5.78 -10.63 1.01
C SER A 48 -5.09 -9.50 1.76
N ILE A 49 -4.71 -8.42 1.07
CA ILE A 49 -4.08 -7.25 1.68
C ILE A 49 -5.17 -6.23 2.04
N ARG A 50 -5.05 -5.65 3.23
CA ARG A 50 -5.90 -4.58 3.74
C ARG A 50 -5.01 -3.43 4.18
N ILE A 51 -5.27 -2.25 3.64
CA ILE A 51 -4.56 -1.02 3.95
C ILE A 51 -5.52 -0.17 4.80
N PRO A 52 -5.12 0.33 5.96
CA PRO A 52 -5.99 1.20 6.74
C PRO A 52 -6.14 2.55 6.01
N GLU A 53 -7.34 3.14 6.04
CA GLU A 53 -7.59 4.40 5.32
C GLU A 53 -6.79 5.57 5.91
N GLU A 54 -6.55 5.55 7.22
CA GLU A 54 -5.74 6.55 7.93
C GLU A 54 -4.34 6.71 7.33
N ALA A 55 -3.78 5.64 6.77
CA ALA A 55 -2.48 5.67 6.12
C ALA A 55 -2.47 6.54 4.86
N LEU A 56 -3.60 6.69 4.19
CA LEU A 56 -3.72 7.46 2.94
C LEU A 56 -3.84 8.97 3.20
N THR A 57 -4.22 9.36 4.41
CA THR A 57 -4.29 10.76 4.85
C THR A 57 -2.93 11.25 5.35
N ALA A 58 -1.95 10.36 5.49
CA ALA A 58 -0.61 10.75 5.92
C ALA A 58 0.04 11.68 4.87
N PRO A 59 0.51 12.88 5.27
CA PRO A 59 1.09 13.86 4.35
C PRO A 59 2.38 13.36 3.68
N ASP A 60 3.00 12.30 4.20
CA ASP A 60 4.22 11.68 3.63
C ASP A 60 3.95 10.81 2.39
N LEU A 61 2.69 10.40 2.16
CA LEU A 61 2.32 9.71 0.91
C LEU A 61 2.20 10.68 -0.28
N ALA A 62 2.14 11.99 -0.01
CA ALA A 62 2.08 13.03 -1.02
C ALA A 62 3.50 13.43 -1.49
N ALA A 63 4.00 12.67 -2.47
CA ALA A 63 4.93 13.12 -3.54
C ALA A 63 6.42 13.37 -3.16
N PRO A 64 7.36 13.47 -4.13
CA PRO A 64 7.21 13.45 -5.59
C PRO A 64 8.14 12.47 -6.34
N ASP A 65 7.58 11.66 -7.24
CA ASP A 65 8.32 11.06 -8.37
C ASP A 65 7.85 11.70 -9.69
N ALA A 66 7.68 13.03 -9.65
CA ALA A 66 7.57 13.88 -10.83
C ALA A 66 8.93 14.58 -10.98
N ALA A 67 9.88 13.87 -11.58
CA ALA A 67 11.16 14.40 -12.03
C ALA A 67 11.42 13.89 -13.45
#